data_AF-A3K0J1-F1
#
_entry.id   AF-A3K0J1-F1
#
_cell.length_a   1.000
_cell.length_b   1.000
_cell.length_c   1.000
_cell.angle_alpha   90.00
_cell.angle_beta   90.00
_cell.angle_gamma   90.00
#
_symmetry.space_group_name_H-M   'P 1'
#
loop_
_entity.id
_entity.type
_entity.pdbx_description
1 polymer ?
#
loop_
_entity_poly.entity_id
_entity_poly.type
_entity_poly.pdbx_seq_one_letter_code
_entity_poly.pdbx_strand_id
1 'polypeptide(L)'
;MADTAPTRAALAALIAIHGLMLFALYTQTPPHPPLDTPLFALGPFLTATLAACVAAWIMADRPRGGPVLQVVAALLALISLGPQKYVDPAFPGIWPAVIAGQIAIATLLVQAARAFRIGKDSAPR
;
A
#
# COMPACT_ATOMS: atom_id res chain seq x y z
N MET A 1 -19.62 -0.41 14.97
CA MET A 1 -18.48 -0.92 14.16
C MET A 1 -17.65 0.28 13.75
N ALA A 2 -16.31 0.18 13.77
CA ALA A 2 -15.47 1.27 13.27
C ALA A 2 -15.75 1.46 11.78
N ASP A 3 -15.83 2.71 11.31
CA ASP A 3 -16.04 2.99 9.89
C ASP A 3 -14.83 2.49 9.08
N THR A 4 -15.08 1.50 8.23
CA THR A 4 -14.07 0.88 7.36
C THR A 4 -13.98 1.55 6.00
N ALA A 5 -14.87 2.50 5.68
CA ALA A 5 -14.83 3.26 4.43
C ALA A 5 -13.46 3.91 4.16
N PRO A 6 -12.81 4.62 5.12
CA PRO A 6 -11.47 5.18 4.88
C PRO A 6 -10.41 4.10 4.64
N THR A 7 -10.49 2.96 5.34
CA THR A 7 -9.58 1.83 5.14
C THR A 7 -9.73 1.26 3.73
N ARG A 8 -10.97 1.01 3.28
CA ARG A 8 -11.25 0.51 1.94
C ARG A 8 -10.84 1.54 0.88
N ALA A 9 -11.16 2.82 1.05
CA ALA A 9 -10.73 3.87 0.12
C ALA A 9 -9.20 3.91 -0.05
N ALA A 10 -8.44 3.87 1.05
CA ALA A 10 -6.98 3.83 1.01
C ALA A 10 -6.45 2.57 0.29
N LEU A 11 -7.01 1.40 0.60
CA LEU A 11 -6.62 0.15 -0.06
C LEU A 11 -6.96 0.15 -1.55
N ALA A 12 -8.08 0.74 -1.97
CA ALA A 12 -8.45 0.88 -3.39
C ALA A 12 -7.42 1.72 -4.13
N ALA A 13 -7.02 2.85 -3.55
CA ALA A 13 -6.00 3.71 -4.12
C ALA A 13 -4.68 2.95 -4.30
N LEU A 14 -4.22 2.23 -3.26
CA LEU A 14 -2.99 1.45 -3.33
C LEU A 14 -3.06 0.31 -4.35
N ILE A 15 -4.21 -0.37 -4.46
CA ILE A 15 -4.45 -1.41 -5.47
C ILE A 15 -4.39 -0.81 -6.88
N ALA A 16 -5.05 0.33 -7.11
CA ALA A 16 -5.05 0.99 -8.40
C ALA A 16 -3.63 1.44 -8.81
N ILE A 17 -2.90 2.06 -7.88
CA ILE A 17 -1.53 2.54 -8.13
C ILE A 17 -0.59 1.37 -8.44
N HIS A 18 -0.53 0.34 -7.59
CA HIS A 18 0.35 -0.81 -7.81
C HIS A 18 -0.07 -1.65 -9.02
N GLY A 19 -1.37 -1.73 -9.30
CA GLY A 19 -1.90 -2.36 -10.50
C GLY A 19 -1.39 -1.64 -11.75
N LEU A 20 -1.50 -0.31 -11.79
CA LEU A 20 -0.96 0.50 -12.88
C LEU A 20 0.56 0.35 -13.02
N MET A 21 1.30 0.33 -11.92
CA MET A 21 2.76 0.09 -11.93
C MET A 21 3.10 -1.28 -12.49
N LEU A 22 2.35 -2.32 -12.13
CA LEU A 22 2.53 -3.68 -12.64
C LEU A 22 2.22 -3.75 -14.13
N PHE A 23 1.16 -3.08 -14.60
CA PHE A 23 0.87 -2.97 -16.03
C PHE A 23 1.98 -2.23 -16.77
N ALA A 24 2.44 -1.08 -16.26
CA ALA A 24 3.53 -0.31 -16.84
C ALA A 24 4.83 -1.13 -16.94
N LEU A 25 5.10 -1.99 -15.96
CA LEU A 25 6.23 -2.93 -15.99
C LEU A 25 6.08 -3.95 -17.13
N TYR A 26 4.88 -4.52 -17.34
CA TYR A 26 4.67 -5.47 -18.44
C TYR A 26 4.66 -4.81 -19.82
N THR A 27 4.16 -3.57 -19.93
CA THR A 27 4.12 -2.81 -21.19
C THR A 27 5.39 -2.00 -21.45
N GLN A 28 6.38 -2.08 -20.55
CA GLN A 28 7.66 -1.35 -20.65
C GLN A 28 7.45 0.16 -20.85
N THR A 29 6.41 0.72 -20.23
CA THR A 29 6.04 2.13 -20.39
C THR A 29 6.87 3.00 -19.43
N PRO A 30 7.55 4.06 -19.92
CA PRO A 30 8.19 5.05 -19.05
C PRO A 30 7.19 5.63 -18.04
N PRO A 31 7.59 5.95 -16.80
CA PRO A 31 8.96 6.13 -16.29
C PRO A 31 9.65 4.85 -15.78
N HIS A 32 9.07 3.67 -16.04
CA HIS A 32 9.62 2.39 -15.62
C HIS A 32 9.91 1.47 -16.81
N PRO A 33 10.98 1.72 -17.59
CA PRO A 33 11.82 0.67 -18.12
C PRO A 33 13.07 0.61 -17.25
N PRO A 34 13.14 -0.24 -16.21
CA PRO A 34 14.43 -0.58 -15.69
C PRO A 34 15.07 -1.52 -16.71
N LEU A 35 15.86 -0.97 -17.63
CA LEU A 35 16.73 -1.81 -18.47
C LEU A 35 17.70 -2.63 -17.60
N ASP A 36 17.92 -2.23 -16.34
CA ASP A 36 18.86 -2.86 -15.40
C ASP A 36 18.22 -3.61 -14.21
N THR A 37 16.90 -3.51 -13.99
CA THR A 37 16.24 -4.20 -12.86
C THR A 37 15.46 -5.41 -13.39
N PRO A 38 15.79 -6.64 -13.00
CA PRO A 38 15.11 -7.83 -13.50
C PRO A 38 13.60 -7.73 -13.29
N LEU A 39 12.82 -8.07 -14.33
CA LEU A 39 11.36 -8.13 -14.25
C LEU A 39 10.89 -9.00 -13.06
N PHE A 40 11.66 -10.06 -12.78
CA PHE A 40 11.45 -10.99 -11.67
C PHE A 40 11.86 -10.45 -10.28
N ALA A 41 12.48 -9.27 -10.19
CA ALA A 41 12.73 -8.61 -8.91
C ALA A 41 11.58 -7.67 -8.53
N LEU A 42 11.07 -6.89 -9.49
CA LEU A 42 10.01 -5.90 -9.24
C LEU A 42 8.60 -6.49 -9.36
N GLY A 43 8.36 -7.37 -10.35
CA GLY A 43 7.06 -8.01 -10.57
C GLY A 43 6.54 -8.74 -9.34
N PRO A 44 7.31 -9.68 -8.75
CA PRO A 44 6.90 -10.39 -7.54
C PRO A 44 6.65 -9.47 -6.35
N PHE A 45 7.43 -8.39 -6.19
CA PHE A 45 7.23 -7.43 -5.12
C PHE A 45 5.93 -6.62 -5.29
N LEU A 46 5.64 -6.14 -6.51
CA LEU A 46 4.37 -5.46 -6.81
C LEU A 46 3.18 -6.39 -6.61
N THR A 47 3.28 -7.64 -7.07
CA THR A 47 2.25 -8.66 -6.86
C THR A 47 2.05 -8.97 -5.38
N ALA A 48 3.13 -9.09 -4.59
CA ALA A 48 3.03 -9.29 -3.15
C ALA A 48 2.35 -8.12 -2.44
N THR A 49 2.67 -6.88 -2.85
CA THR A 49 2.05 -5.67 -2.32
C THR A 49 0.56 -5.61 -2.65
N LEU A 50 0.18 -5.93 -3.88
CA LEU A 50 -1.22 -6.05 -4.31
C LEU A 50 -1.97 -7.12 -3.51
N ALA A 51 -1.37 -8.31 -3.36
CA ALA A 51 -1.96 -9.40 -2.59
C ALA A 51 -2.20 -9.00 -1.13
N ALA A 52 -1.24 -8.31 -0.50
CA ALA A 52 -1.40 -7.78 0.84
C ALA A 52 -2.54 -6.74 0.94
N CYS A 53 -2.65 -5.83 -0.04
CA CYS A 53 -3.74 -4.85 -0.08
C CYS A 53 -5.12 -5.53 -0.23
N VAL A 54 -5.23 -6.53 -1.10
CA VAL A 54 -6.46 -7.29 -1.30
C VAL A 54 -6.82 -8.10 -0.05
N ALA A 55 -5.84 -8.76 0.59
CA ALA A 55 -6.06 -9.49 1.83
C ALA A 55 -6.54 -8.55 2.96
N ALA A 56 -5.91 -7.38 3.10
CA ALA A 56 -6.33 -6.34 4.04
C ALA A 56 -7.74 -5.82 3.75
N TRP A 57 -8.12 -5.71 2.46
CA TRP A 57 -9.45 -5.27 2.04
C TRP A 57 -10.52 -6.28 2.46
N ILE A 58 -10.30 -7.56 2.15
CA ILE A 58 -11.23 -8.65 2.48
C ILE A 58 -11.38 -8.76 4.01
N MET A 59 -10.30 -8.51 4.76
CA MET A 59 -10.27 -8.59 6.20
C MET A 59 -10.57 -7.26 6.92
N ALA A 60 -10.99 -6.21 6.21
CA ALA A 60 -11.15 -4.86 6.79
C ALA A 60 -12.10 -4.82 7.99
N ASP A 61 -13.15 -5.64 7.98
CA ASP A 61 -14.18 -5.68 9.03
C ASP A 61 -13.83 -6.64 10.19
N ARG A 62 -12.64 -7.27 10.15
CA ARG A 62 -12.23 -8.28 11.15
C ARG A 62 -11.37 -7.64 12.25
N PRO A 63 -11.75 -7.79 13.54
CA PRO A 63 -11.16 -7.02 14.64
C PRO A 63 -9.71 -7.38 15.01
N ARG A 64 -9.21 -8.56 14.60
CA ARG A 64 -7.84 -9.02 14.94
C ARG A 64 -6.91 -9.12 13.73
N GLY A 65 -7.37 -9.77 12.66
CA GLY A 65 -6.56 -9.96 11.45
C GLY A 65 -6.49 -8.73 10.54
N GLY A 66 -7.54 -7.90 10.52
CA GLY A 66 -7.62 -6.72 9.64
C GLY A 66 -6.50 -5.71 9.88
N PRO A 67 -6.32 -5.20 11.12
CA PRO A 67 -5.30 -4.19 11.41
C PRO A 67 -3.88 -4.66 11.12
N VAL A 68 -3.57 -5.93 11.38
CA VAL A 68 -2.24 -6.50 11.08
C VAL A 68 -1.97 -6.49 9.58
N LEU A 69 -2.93 -6.96 8.77
CA LEU A 69 -2.79 -6.95 7.31
C LEU A 69 -2.73 -5.54 6.73
N GLN A 70 -3.45 -4.57 7.33
CA GLN A 70 -3.36 -3.16 6.96
C GLN A 70 -1.93 -2.61 7.17
N VAL A 71 -1.29 -2.94 8.30
CA VAL A 71 0.10 -2.54 8.56
C VAL A 71 1.05 -3.20 7.55
N VAL A 72 0.89 -4.50 7.29
CA VAL A 72 1.72 -5.20 6.29
C VAL A 72 1.58 -4.56 4.92
N ALA A 73 0.35 -4.29 4.46
CA ALA A 73 0.09 -3.62 3.19
C ALA A 73 0.71 -2.21 3.15
N ALA A 74 0.59 -1.43 4.23
CA ALA A 74 1.18 -0.10 4.34
C ALA A 74 2.71 -0.13 4.24
N LEU A 75 3.38 -1.09 4.92
CA LEU A 75 4.83 -1.22 4.90
C LEU A 75 5.35 -1.61 3.52
N LEU A 76 4.70 -2.57 2.85
CA LEU A 76 5.06 -2.95 1.47
C LEU A 76 4.86 -1.77 0.51
N ALA A 77 3.75 -1.05 0.62
CA ALA A 77 3.51 0.14 -0.17
C ALA A 77 4.54 1.25 0.11
N LEU A 78 5.02 1.39 1.35
CA LEU A 78 6.05 2.38 1.71
C LEU A 78 7.43 2.04 1.13
N ILE A 79 7.77 0.75 0.98
CA ILE A 79 8.98 0.34 0.26
C ILE A 79 8.89 0.77 -1.21
N SER A 80 7.70 0.72 -1.80
CA SER A 80 7.43 1.11 -3.19
C SER A 80 7.37 2.64 -3.40
N LEU A 81 6.61 3.34 -2.55
CA LEU A 81 6.15 4.73 -2.71
C LEU A 81 6.60 5.65 -1.55
N GLY A 82 7.64 5.24 -0.80
CA GLY A 82 8.13 5.96 0.36
C GLY A 82 8.96 7.20 0.05
N PRO A 83 9.45 7.90 1.10
CA PRO A 83 10.18 9.15 0.96
C PRO A 83 11.52 8.99 0.21
N GLN A 84 12.08 7.78 0.14
CA GLN A 84 13.25 7.49 -0.69
C GLN A 84 13.03 7.84 -2.19
N LYS A 85 11.79 7.98 -2.65
CA LYS A 85 11.49 8.40 -4.03
C LYS A 85 11.77 9.86 -4.35
N TYR A 86 11.90 10.74 -3.36
CA TYR A 86 12.20 12.17 -3.62
C TYR A 86 13.60 12.41 -4.17
N VAL A 87 14.52 11.47 -3.98
CA VAL A 87 15.89 11.53 -4.51
C VAL A 87 16.09 10.72 -5.80
N ASP A 88 15.02 10.10 -6.30
CA ASP A 88 15.01 9.32 -7.54
C ASP A 88 14.97 10.28 -8.75
N PRO A 89 15.87 10.18 -9.74
CA PRO A 89 15.82 10.99 -10.96
C PRO A 89 14.49 10.90 -11.72
N ALA A 90 13.77 9.78 -11.60
CA ALA A 90 12.46 9.58 -12.22
C ALA A 90 11.31 10.27 -11.46
N PHE A 91 11.57 10.88 -10.30
CA PHE A 91 10.56 11.51 -9.44
C PHE A 91 9.60 12.46 -10.18
N PRO A 92 10.05 13.37 -11.08
CA PRO A 92 9.15 14.25 -11.83
C PRO A 92 8.09 13.51 -12.66
N GLY A 93 8.34 12.25 -13.05
CA GLY A 93 7.38 11.41 -13.77
C GLY A 93 6.47 10.57 -12.88
N ILE A 94 6.79 10.39 -11.59
CA ILE A 94 6.05 9.51 -10.66
C ILE A 94 5.46 10.23 -9.45
N TRP A 95 5.76 11.50 -9.25
CA TRP A 95 5.40 12.23 -8.03
C TRP A 95 3.89 12.19 -7.70
N PRO A 96 2.93 12.23 -8.64
CA PRO A 96 1.52 12.17 -8.27
C PRO A 96 1.15 10.83 -7.63
N ALA A 97 1.72 9.74 -8.15
CA ALA A 97 1.53 8.40 -7.60
C ALA A 97 2.21 8.26 -6.22
N VAL A 98 3.39 8.85 -6.03
CA VAL A 98 4.10 8.86 -4.73
C VAL A 98 3.27 9.58 -3.68
N ILE A 99 2.80 10.81 -3.96
CA ILE A 99 2.02 11.59 -3.00
C ILE A 99 0.68 10.90 -2.70
N ALA A 100 -0.05 10.45 -3.72
CA ALA A 100 -1.31 9.73 -3.53
C ALA A 100 -1.11 8.45 -2.71
N GLY A 101 -0.03 7.70 -3.00
CA GLY A 101 0.37 6.52 -2.26
C GLY A 101 0.64 6.81 -0.79
N GLN A 102 1.40 7.86 -0.49
CA GLN A 102 1.71 8.26 0.89
C GLN A 102 0.48 8.70 1.67
N ILE A 103 -0.46 9.41 1.04
CA ILE A 103 -1.75 9.77 1.67
C ILE A 103 -2.54 8.50 2.01
N ALA A 104 -2.60 7.53 1.09
CA ALA A 104 -3.29 6.26 1.32
C ALA A 104 -2.60 5.44 2.43
N ILE A 105 -1.26 5.37 2.42
CA ILE A 105 -0.46 4.72 3.48
C ILE A 105 -0.71 5.37 4.83
N ALA A 106 -0.66 6.70 4.93
CA ALA A 106 -0.90 7.43 6.17
C ALA A 106 -2.31 7.17 6.70
N THR A 107 -3.32 7.20 5.83
CA THR A 107 -4.71 6.87 6.17
C THR A 107 -4.81 5.45 6.73
N LEU A 108 -4.17 4.48 6.06
CA LEU A 108 -4.19 3.08 6.46
C LEU A 108 -3.52 2.86 7.82
N LEU A 109 -2.38 3.49 8.08
CA LEU A 109 -1.67 3.42 9.36
C LEU A 109 -2.45 4.06 10.50
N VAL A 110 -3.09 5.22 10.27
CA VAL A 110 -3.94 5.88 11.27
C VAL A 110 -5.13 4.99 11.65
N GLN A 111 -5.77 4.36 10.67
CA GLN A 111 -6.90 3.46 10.91
C GLN A 111 -6.46 2.18 11.66
N ALA A 112 -5.32 1.59 11.28
CA ALA A 112 -4.77 0.44 11.99
C ALA A 112 -4.43 0.79 13.45
N ALA A 113 -3.80 1.94 13.70
CA ALA A 113 -3.48 2.42 15.04
C ALA A 113 -4.74 2.64 15.91
N ARG A 114 -5.80 3.22 15.33
CA ARG A 114 -7.10 3.37 16.00
C ARG A 114 -7.70 2.01 16.37
N ALA A 115 -7.66 1.04 15.47
CA ALA A 115 -8.17 -0.30 15.73
C ALA A 115 -7.43 -1.01 16.87
N PHE A 116 -6.09 -0.90 16.92
CA PHE A 116 -5.31 -1.48 18.02
C PHE A 116 -5.60 -0.85 19.38
N ARG A 117 -5.87 0.46 19.43
CA ARG A 117 -6.24 1.15 20.68
C ARG A 117 -7.56 0.62 21.24
N ILE A 118 -8.59 0.50 20.40
CA ILE A 118 -9.90 -0.04 20.79
C ILE A 118 -9.77 -1.48 21.33
N GLY A 119 -8.96 -2.31 20.67
CA GLY A 119 -8.72 -3.69 21.12
C GLY A 119 -8.04 -3.78 22.48
N LYS A 120 -7.12 -2.86 22.80
CA LYS A 120 -6.44 -2.78 24.09
C LYS A 120 -7.38 -2.36 25.22
N ASP A 121 -8.25 -1.39 24.96
CA ASP A 121 -9.19 -0.87 25.97
C ASP A 121 -10.31 -1.87 26.32
N SER A 122 -10.52 -2.90 25.48
CA SER A 122 -11.56 -3.92 25.65
C SER A 122 -11.08 -5.20 26.35
N ALA A 123 -9.80 -5.31 26.72
CA ALA A 123 -9.25 -6.49 27.38
C ALA A 123 -9.56 -6.46 28.89
N PRO A 124 -10.11 -7.55 29.49
CA PRO A 124 -10.27 -7.64 30.93
C PRO A 124 -8.89 -7.59 31.61
N ARG A 125 -8.76 -6.73 32.62
CA ARG A 125 -7.56 -6.59 33.45
C ARG A 125 -7.41 -7.76 34.42
#